data_AF-A0A966NV09-F1
#
_entry.id   AF-A0A966NV09-F1
#
_cell.length_a   1.000
_cell.length_b   1.000
_cell.length_c   1.000
_cell.angle_alpha   90.00
_cell.angle_beta   90.00
_cell.angle_gamma   90.00
#
_symmetry.space_group_name_H-M   'P 1'
#
loop_
_entity.id
_entity.type
_entity.pdbx_description
1 polymer ?
#
loop_
_entity_poly.entity_id
_entity_poly.type
_entity_poly.pdbx_seq_one_letter_code
_entity_poly.pdbx_strand_id
1 'polypeptide(L)'
;MAKYGRDGVRTVLVCCTGGEEGDVANPTLREEGQPFHGVTGDDEKRLLAELRPKELEASAKLIGFHRVEMLGYRDSGMKDSPANEHPECFHQAAMDEAVGRLVKLIREERPHVLVTYNDDH
;
A
#
# COMPACT_ATOMS: atom_id res chain seq x y z
N MET A 1 -6.78 2.18 14.78
CA MET A 1 -7.13 0.79 14.41
C MET A 1 -6.84 -0.21 15.52
N ALA A 2 -5.66 -0.20 16.16
CA ALA A 2 -5.33 -1.11 17.28
C ALA A 2 -6.30 -1.12 18.48
N LYS A 3 -6.99 -0.01 18.76
CA LYS A 3 -8.09 0.00 19.74
C LYS A 3 -9.26 -0.88 19.27
N TYR A 4 -9.81 -0.58 18.10
CA TYR A 4 -10.95 -1.32 17.52
C TYR A 4 -10.65 -2.79 17.29
N GLY A 5 -9.44 -3.13 16.83
CA GLY A 5 -9.02 -4.52 16.68
C GLY A 5 -9.01 -5.28 18.02
N ARG A 6 -8.52 -4.67 19.10
CA ARG A 6 -8.58 -5.27 20.45
C ARG A 6 -10.00 -5.39 21.00
N ASP A 7 -10.87 -4.47 20.63
CA ASP A 7 -12.30 -4.49 20.99
C ASP A 7 -13.11 -5.48 20.12
N GLY A 8 -12.45 -6.27 19.25
CA GLY A 8 -13.08 -7.28 18.40
C GLY A 8 -13.86 -6.71 17.21
N VAL A 9 -13.71 -5.41 16.93
CA VAL A 9 -14.37 -4.76 15.80
C VAL A 9 -13.63 -5.16 14.51
N ARG A 10 -14.38 -5.68 13.54
CA ARG A 10 -13.84 -6.04 12.23
C ARG A 10 -13.27 -4.80 11.53
N THR A 11 -11.99 -4.88 11.17
CA THR A 11 -11.22 -3.83 10.51
C THR A 11 -10.55 -4.41 9.26
N VAL A 12 -10.72 -3.74 8.13
CA VAL A 12 -10.14 -4.13 6.84
C VAL A 12 -9.31 -2.97 6.32
N LEU A 13 -8.07 -3.24 5.92
CA LEU A 13 -7.20 -2.30 5.25
C LEU A 13 -7.32 -2.54 3.74
N VAL A 14 -7.64 -1.49 2.98
CA VAL A 14 -7.62 -1.55 1.52
C VAL A 14 -6.47 -0.67 1.03
N CYS A 15 -5.58 -1.24 0.23
CA CYS A 15 -4.45 -0.56 -0.37
C CYS A 15 -4.65 -0.52 -1.89
N CYS A 16 -4.59 0.67 -2.49
CA CYS A 16 -4.69 0.79 -3.95
C CYS A 16 -3.45 0.22 -4.65
N THR A 17 -2.27 0.44 -4.07
CA THR A 17 -0.95 0.16 -4.66
C THR A 17 -0.01 -0.53 -3.67
N GLY A 18 1.06 -1.15 -4.18
CA GLY A 18 2.14 -1.75 -3.38
C GLY A 18 3.23 -0.77 -2.95
N GLY A 19 3.19 0.46 -3.46
CA GLY A 19 4.16 1.52 -3.16
C GLY A 19 5.48 1.39 -3.95
N GLU A 20 5.46 0.76 -5.11
CA GLU A 20 6.65 0.39 -5.90
C GLU A 20 7.58 1.57 -6.25
N GLU A 21 7.09 2.82 -6.18
CA GLU A 21 7.86 4.04 -6.48
C GLU A 21 8.43 4.72 -5.22
N GLY A 22 8.30 4.11 -4.04
CA GLY A 22 8.85 4.68 -2.80
C GLY A 22 10.28 4.22 -2.47
N ASP A 23 11.03 5.09 -1.80
CA ASP A 23 12.41 4.83 -1.37
C ASP A 23 12.52 4.23 0.04
N VAL A 24 13.69 3.65 0.36
CA VAL A 24 14.06 3.25 1.73
C VAL A 24 14.34 4.49 2.58
N ALA A 25 13.40 4.86 3.45
CA ALA A 25 13.54 6.02 4.32
C ALA A 25 14.48 5.81 5.52
N ASN A 26 14.67 4.57 5.98
CA ASN A 26 15.49 4.29 7.16
C ASN A 26 16.97 4.07 6.78
N PRO A 27 17.89 4.99 7.13
CA PRO A 27 19.30 4.85 6.77
C PRO A 27 19.97 3.64 7.42
N THR A 28 19.48 3.17 8.58
CA THR A 28 20.08 2.01 9.27
C THR A 28 19.97 0.75 8.43
N LEU A 29 18.99 0.65 7.51
CA LEU A 29 18.83 -0.50 6.63
C LEU A 29 19.93 -0.61 5.55
N ARG A 30 20.80 0.41 5.43
CA ARG A 30 21.93 0.45 4.49
C ARG A 30 23.29 0.21 5.17
N GLU A 31 23.33 0.09 6.49
CA GLU A 31 24.55 -0.23 7.25
C GLU A 31 25.08 -1.63 6.90
N GLU A 32 26.36 -1.90 7.16
CA GLU A 32 26.98 -3.20 6.86
C GLU A 32 26.19 -4.35 7.52
N GLY A 33 25.87 -5.38 6.73
CA GLY A 33 25.07 -6.53 7.17
C GLY A 33 23.55 -6.34 7.12
N GLN A 34 23.06 -5.18 6.68
CA GLN A 34 21.63 -4.91 6.53
C GLN A 34 21.12 -5.16 5.09
N PRO A 35 19.81 -5.35 4.88
CA PRO A 35 19.28 -5.83 3.60
C PRO A 35 19.60 -4.93 2.39
N PHE A 36 19.73 -3.62 2.61
CA PHE A 36 19.98 -2.64 1.54
C PHE A 36 21.44 -2.19 1.47
N HIS A 37 22.35 -2.87 2.18
CA HIS A 37 23.78 -2.55 2.13
C HIS A 37 24.36 -2.79 0.74
N GLY A 38 24.83 -1.72 0.07
CA GLY A 38 25.43 -1.80 -1.26
C GLY A 38 24.44 -2.12 -2.39
N VAL A 39 23.14 -2.25 -2.10
CA VAL A 39 22.08 -2.47 -3.09
C VAL A 39 21.59 -1.12 -3.60
N THR A 40 21.51 -0.94 -4.92
CA THR A 40 21.07 0.32 -5.55
C THR A 40 20.31 0.04 -6.85
N GLY A 41 19.63 1.05 -7.39
CA GLY A 41 18.99 0.99 -8.70
C GLY A 41 17.91 -0.10 -8.79
N ASP A 42 17.91 -0.87 -9.87
CA ASP A 42 16.89 -1.90 -10.12
C ASP A 42 16.91 -3.04 -9.10
N ASP A 43 18.08 -3.39 -8.55
CA ASP A 43 18.17 -4.41 -7.51
C ASP A 43 17.53 -3.95 -6.20
N GLU A 44 17.64 -2.66 -5.87
CA GLU A 44 16.94 -2.06 -4.73
C GLU A 44 15.42 -2.12 -4.93
N LYS A 45 14.95 -1.77 -6.13
CA LYS A 45 13.51 -1.84 -6.47
C LYS A 45 12.97 -3.26 -6.38
N ARG A 46 13.72 -4.25 -6.86
CA ARG A 46 13.35 -5.67 -6.74
C ARG A 46 13.27 -6.12 -5.29
N LEU A 47 14.27 -5.77 -4.48
CA LEU A 47 14.28 -6.11 -3.07
C LEU A 47 13.11 -5.45 -2.32
N LEU A 48 12.79 -4.18 -2.62
CA LEU A 48 11.61 -3.51 -2.07
C LEU A 48 10.30 -4.22 -2.45
N ALA A 49 10.15 -4.62 -3.71
CA ALA A 49 8.97 -5.33 -4.17
C ALA A 49 8.77 -6.69 -3.46
N GLU A 50 9.86 -7.34 -3.05
CA GLU A 50 9.82 -8.59 -2.29
C GLU A 50 9.52 -8.39 -0.79
N LEU A 51 10.02 -7.32 -0.20
CA LEU A 51 9.92 -7.05 1.25
C LEU A 51 8.59 -6.39 1.64
N ARG A 52 8.13 -5.39 0.88
CA ARG A 52 6.97 -4.57 1.25
C ARG A 52 5.69 -5.37 1.50
N PRO A 53 5.33 -6.40 0.70
CA PRO A 53 4.14 -7.19 0.99
C PRO A 53 4.22 -7.88 2.37
N LYS A 54 5.40 -8.38 2.73
CA LYS A 54 5.65 -9.05 4.02
C LYS A 54 5.61 -8.04 5.17
N GLU A 55 6.19 -6.87 4.98
CA GLU A 55 6.15 -5.77 5.96
C GLU A 55 4.73 -5.27 6.19
N LEU A 56 3.95 -5.11 5.11
CA LEU A 56 2.55 -4.69 5.18
C LEU A 56 1.72 -5.73 5.92
N GLU A 57 1.84 -7.01 5.58
CA GLU A 57 1.12 -8.10 6.24
C GLU A 57 1.44 -8.17 7.73
N ALA A 58 2.73 -8.15 8.09
CA ALA A 58 3.18 -8.19 9.48
C ALA A 58 2.67 -6.97 10.27
N SER A 59 2.80 -5.77 9.70
CA SER A 59 2.34 -4.53 10.32
C SER A 59 0.83 -4.51 10.50
N ALA A 60 0.09 -4.91 9.46
CA ALA A 60 -1.37 -4.92 9.50
C ALA A 60 -1.88 -5.87 10.59
N LYS A 61 -1.28 -7.06 10.70
CA LYS A 61 -1.58 -8.03 11.76
C LYS A 61 -1.30 -7.45 13.15
N LEU A 62 -0.15 -6.83 13.36
CA LEU A 62 0.22 -6.22 14.65
C LEU A 62 -0.70 -5.05 15.04
N ILE A 63 -1.13 -4.25 14.06
CA ILE A 63 -2.07 -3.14 14.27
C ILE A 63 -3.49 -3.67 14.54
N GLY A 64 -3.79 -4.93 14.21
CA GLY A 64 -5.09 -5.55 14.43
C GLY A 64 -6.07 -5.36 13.28
N PHE A 65 -5.57 -5.28 12.03
CA PHE A 65 -6.40 -5.48 10.85
C PHE A 65 -6.71 -6.96 10.65
N HIS A 66 -7.93 -7.26 10.23
CA HIS A 66 -8.42 -8.62 10.01
C HIS A 66 -8.22 -9.09 8.56
N ARG A 67 -8.08 -8.15 7.63
CA ARG A 67 -7.84 -8.37 6.21
C ARG A 67 -7.06 -7.19 5.65
N VAL A 68 -6.11 -7.49 4.77
CA VAL A 68 -5.49 -6.52 3.87
C VAL A 68 -5.95 -6.89 2.47
N GLU A 69 -6.48 -5.91 1.74
CA GLU A 69 -6.93 -6.08 0.37
C GLU A 69 -6.14 -5.15 -0.54
N MET A 70 -5.55 -5.71 -1.60
CA MET A 70 -4.86 -4.94 -2.62
C MET A 70 -5.79 -4.75 -3.83
N LEU A 71 -6.02 -3.52 -4.26
CA LEU A 71 -6.79 -3.27 -5.50
C LEU A 71 -6.03 -3.65 -6.76
N GLY A 72 -4.70 -3.76 -6.65
CA GLY A 72 -3.82 -4.31 -7.69
C GLY A 72 -3.32 -3.28 -8.71
N TYR A 73 -3.28 -2.00 -8.36
CA TYR A 73 -2.70 -0.97 -9.21
C TYR A 73 -1.23 -0.77 -8.91
N ARG A 74 -0.46 -0.38 -9.93
CA ARG A 74 0.93 0.07 -9.72
C ARG A 74 0.93 1.42 -9.00
N ASP A 75 1.88 1.63 -8.10
CA ASP A 75 2.17 2.96 -7.56
C ASP A 75 2.43 3.98 -8.68
N SER A 76 1.79 5.14 -8.58
CA SER A 76 1.97 6.25 -9.52
C SER A 76 3.23 7.05 -9.21
N GLY A 77 3.81 6.90 -8.02
CA GLY A 77 4.88 7.77 -7.55
C GLY A 77 4.40 9.20 -7.30
N MET A 78 5.34 10.11 -7.13
CA MET A 78 5.06 11.52 -6.85
C MET A 78 4.35 12.19 -8.04
N LYS A 79 3.58 13.25 -7.74
CA LYS A 79 2.94 14.09 -8.76
C LYS A 79 3.97 14.58 -9.79
N ASP A 80 3.60 14.54 -11.06
CA ASP A 80 4.39 14.96 -12.22
C ASP A 80 5.69 14.14 -12.43
N SER A 81 5.79 12.95 -11.83
CA SER A 81 6.88 12.02 -12.08
C SER A 81 6.61 11.13 -13.31
N PRO A 82 7.64 10.57 -13.97
CA PRO A 82 7.46 9.67 -15.11
C PRO A 82 6.55 8.45 -14.81
N ALA A 83 6.50 8.00 -13.56
CA ALA A 83 5.64 6.90 -13.14
C ALA A 83 4.14 7.23 -13.23
N ASN A 84 3.76 8.52 -13.19
CA ASN A 84 2.37 8.94 -13.43
C ASN A 84 1.88 8.62 -14.86
N GLU A 85 2.78 8.46 -15.83
CA GLU A 85 2.44 8.12 -17.23
C GLU A 85 2.28 6.62 -17.47
N HIS A 86 2.59 5.78 -16.47
CA HIS A 86 2.51 4.33 -16.63
C HIS A 86 1.04 3.85 -16.71
N PRO A 87 0.64 3.11 -17.75
CA PRO A 87 -0.77 2.77 -17.98
C PRO A 87 -1.40 1.90 -16.89
N GLU A 88 -0.59 1.15 -16.14
CA GLU A 88 -1.05 0.31 -15.03
C GLU A 88 -1.05 1.04 -13.67
N CYS A 89 -0.63 2.31 -13.60
CA CYS A 89 -0.59 3.02 -12.32
C CYS A 89 -1.99 3.51 -11.89
N PHE A 90 -2.17 3.65 -10.58
CA PHE A 90 -3.47 4.01 -10.02
C PHE A 90 -3.99 5.37 -10.55
N HIS A 91 -3.08 6.31 -10.83
CA HIS A 91 -3.43 7.61 -11.40
C HIS A 91 -4.05 7.53 -12.81
N GLN A 92 -3.67 6.51 -13.59
CA GLN A 92 -4.19 6.27 -14.95
C GLN A 92 -5.43 5.36 -14.95
N ALA A 93 -5.82 4.80 -13.81
CA ALA A 93 -6.95 3.88 -13.73
C ALA A 93 -8.27 4.56 -14.13
N ALA A 94 -9.09 3.86 -14.92
CA ALA A 94 -10.42 4.34 -15.23
C ALA A 94 -11.24 4.47 -13.93
N MET A 95 -11.85 5.63 -13.70
CA MET A 95 -12.58 5.92 -12.47
C MET A 95 -13.65 4.86 -12.17
N ASP A 96 -14.46 4.48 -13.16
CA ASP A 96 -15.51 3.47 -12.99
C ASP A 96 -14.95 2.09 -12.60
N GLU A 97 -13.76 1.74 -13.10
CA GLU A 97 -13.10 0.49 -12.75
C GLU A 97 -12.62 0.50 -11.30
N ALA A 98 -11.88 1.54 -10.90
CA ALA A 98 -11.36 1.69 -9.55
C ALA A 98 -12.49 1.77 -8.51
N VAL A 99 -13.52 2.57 -8.79
CA VAL A 99 -14.74 2.65 -7.99
C VAL A 99 -15.44 1.30 -7.92
N GLY A 100 -15.57 0.59 -9.05
CA GLY A 100 -16.17 -0.74 -9.09
C GLY A 100 -15.47 -1.75 -8.18
N ARG A 101 -14.13 -1.78 -8.19
CA ARG A 101 -13.33 -2.63 -7.30
C ARG A 101 -13.58 -2.31 -5.82
N LEU A 102 -13.55 -1.03 -5.45
CA LEU A 102 -13.80 -0.61 -4.06
C LEU A 102 -15.25 -0.88 -3.63
N VAL A 103 -16.23 -0.59 -4.49
CA VAL A 103 -17.66 -0.84 -4.21
C VAL A 103 -17.94 -2.32 -3.95
N LYS A 104 -17.27 -3.22 -4.68
CA LYS A 104 -17.37 -4.67 -4.42
C LYS A 104 -16.98 -4.99 -2.98
N LEU A 105 -15.86 -4.45 -2.49
CA LEU A 105 -15.37 -4.66 -1.13
C LEU A 105 -16.31 -4.01 -0.10
N ILE A 106 -16.81 -2.81 -0.36
CA ILE A 106 -17.78 -2.15 0.52
C ILE A 106 -19.06 -2.99 0.66
N ARG A 107 -19.56 -3.59 -0.42
CA ARG A 107 -20.75 -4.46 -0.38
C ARG A 107 -20.49 -5.78 0.34
N GLU A 108 -19.29 -6.33 0.20
CA GLU A 108 -18.87 -7.55 0.90
C GLU A 108 -18.70 -7.31 2.41
N GLU A 109 -17.99 -6.25 2.78
CA GLU A 109 -17.63 -5.94 4.16
C GLU A 109 -18.73 -5.19 4.93
N ARG A 110 -19.61 -4.49 4.21
CA ARG A 110 -20.69 -3.62 4.74
C ARG A 110 -20.23 -2.77 5.93
N PRO A 111 -19.16 -1.97 5.78
CA PRO A 111 -18.58 -1.24 6.90
C PRO A 111 -19.54 -0.17 7.43
N HIS A 112 -19.60 -0.02 8.76
CA HIS A 112 -20.32 1.09 9.39
C HIS A 112 -19.57 2.43 9.28
N VAL A 113 -18.25 2.38 9.12
CA VAL A 113 -17.37 3.54 9.01
C VAL A 113 -16.34 3.27 7.92
N LEU A 114 -16.17 4.23 7.01
CA LEU A 114 -15.10 4.25 6.02
C LEU A 114 -14.17 5.42 6.34
N VAL A 115 -12.86 5.20 6.31
CA VAL A 115 -11.85 6.24 6.53
C VAL A 115 -10.93 6.26 5.32
N THR A 116 -10.73 7.44 4.76
CA THR A 116 -9.81 7.70 3.64
C THR A 116 -9.12 9.05 3.85
N TYR A 117 -8.18 9.39 2.98
CA TYR A 117 -7.57 10.71 2.93
C TYR A 117 -8.63 11.82 2.77
N ASN A 118 -8.32 13.02 3.30
CA ASN A 118 -9.08 14.22 3.01
C ASN A 118 -8.79 14.73 1.59
N ASP A 119 -9.56 15.72 1.14
CA ASP A 119 -9.45 16.31 -0.20
C ASP A 119 -8.30 17.32 -0.34
N ASP A 120 -7.48 17.53 0.71
CA ASP A 120 -6.41 18.53 0.71
C ASP A 120 -5.15 18.03 -0.03
N HIS A 121 -5.23 17.85 -1.35
CA HIS A 121 -4.09 17.68 -2.27
C HIS A 121 -4.43 18.10 -3.71
#